data_AF-A0A9D6ADG8-F1
#
_entry.id   AF-A0A9D6ADG8-F1
#
_cell.length_a   1.000
_cell.length_b   1.000
_cell.length_c   1.000
_cell.angle_alpha   90.00
_cell.angle_beta   90.00
_cell.angle_gamma   90.00
#
_symmetry.space_group_name_H-M   'P 1'
#
loop_
_entity.id
_entity.type
_entity.pdbx_description
1 polymer ?
#
loop_
_entity_poly.entity_id
_entity_poly.type
_entity_poly.pdbx_seq_one_letter_code
_entity_poly.pdbx_strand_id
1 'polypeptide(L)'
;MSADAGPRIAVLLLALAAILGLLLQCSPAATSTADKDALRVKIQLMTSLPIVWGDDATMENILAGKASPAPIYAHWQKQYDIAAVDSFDGLETSDTDIVLLVQPPAMDPADFVVIDTWVRAGGKAIILTDPMLIWPTDYPIGDKRRPLSSGLLSPLLGQWGLELQLADDKAGSAELQFPEAKITAVGIGTFKPVAMPENEKAACALSAGNVMARCALGDGHAIILADADFLNDALWNKPSGNAVPDAPRLIDIFIDDLQN
;
A
#
# COMPACT_ATOMS: atom_id res chain seq x y z
N MET A 1 -36.50 42.34 68.14
CA MET A 1 -37.87 41.94 67.74
C MET A 1 -37.88 41.87 66.23
N SER A 2 -38.26 40.71 65.69
CA SER A 2 -38.08 40.25 64.30
C SER A 2 -38.58 41.20 63.21
N ALA A 3 -37.85 41.22 62.08
CA ALA A 3 -38.39 41.58 60.77
C ALA A 3 -37.61 40.84 59.67
N ASP A 4 -38.11 39.64 59.36
CA ASP A 4 -38.35 39.11 58.01
C ASP A 4 -37.26 39.28 56.93
N ALA A 5 -36.34 38.32 56.88
CA ALA A 5 -35.47 38.09 55.74
C ALA A 5 -36.06 36.98 54.84
N GLY A 6 -36.99 37.37 53.97
CA GLY A 6 -37.50 36.51 52.88
C GLY A 6 -37.77 37.35 51.64
N PRO A 7 -38.04 36.77 50.46
CA PRO A 7 -37.56 35.54 49.82
C PRO A 7 -36.49 35.89 48.73
N ARG A 8 -36.06 37.16 48.65
CA ARG A 8 -35.31 37.72 47.51
C ARG A 8 -33.88 37.21 47.40
N ILE A 9 -33.23 36.94 48.52
CA ILE A 9 -31.84 36.43 48.56
C ILE A 9 -31.79 34.96 48.12
N ALA A 10 -32.82 34.17 48.45
CA ALA A 10 -32.92 32.77 48.04
C ALA A 10 -33.12 32.63 46.52
N VAL A 11 -33.92 33.53 45.91
CA VAL A 11 -34.14 33.53 44.45
C VAL A 11 -32.88 33.97 43.69
N LEU A 12 -32.10 34.92 44.22
CA LEU A 12 -30.84 35.35 43.57
C LEU A 12 -29.76 34.27 43.62
N LEU A 13 -29.66 33.50 44.72
CA LEU A 13 -28.70 32.40 44.86
C LEU A 13 -29.06 31.19 43.98
N LEU A 14 -30.36 30.90 43.81
CA LEU A 14 -30.83 29.86 42.89
C LEU A 14 -30.63 30.24 41.41
N ALA A 15 -30.78 31.53 41.06
CA ALA A 15 -30.52 32.01 39.70
C ALA A 15 -29.02 31.98 39.33
N LEU A 16 -28.12 32.29 40.27
CA LEU A 16 -26.68 32.26 40.03
C LEU A 16 -26.14 30.81 39.92
N ALA A 17 -26.71 29.87 40.68
CA ALA A 17 -26.39 28.45 40.56
C ALA A 17 -26.86 27.84 39.22
N ALA A 18 -27.99 28.31 38.68
CA ALA A 18 -28.48 27.87 37.37
C ALA A 18 -27.63 28.40 36.20
N ILE A 19 -27.07 29.61 36.30
CA ILE A 19 -26.21 30.19 35.25
C ILE A 19 -24.79 29.58 35.29
N LEU A 20 -24.27 29.22 36.47
CA LEU A 20 -22.99 28.52 36.58
C LEU A 20 -23.07 27.04 36.14
N GLY A 21 -24.26 26.43 36.20
CA GLY A 21 -24.50 25.07 35.69
C GLY A 21 -24.60 24.96 34.16
N LEU A 22 -24.92 26.05 33.45
CA LEU A 22 -25.05 26.05 31.98
C LEU A 22 -23.72 26.25 31.24
N LEU A 23 -22.64 26.67 31.91
CA LEU A 23 -21.34 26.89 31.29
C LEU A 23 -20.37 25.70 31.39
N LEU A 24 -20.79 24.59 32.01
CA LEU A 24 -19.98 23.36 32.14
C LEU A 24 -20.31 22.26 31.11
N GLN A 25 -21.17 22.51 30.13
CA GLN A 25 -21.54 21.51 29.10
C GLN A 25 -20.73 21.60 27.81
N CYS A 26 -19.58 22.29 27.80
CA CYS A 26 -18.63 22.18 26.71
C CYS A 26 -17.74 20.95 26.96
N SER A 27 -18.33 19.75 26.86
CA SER A 27 -17.55 18.53 26.72
C SER A 27 -16.78 18.68 25.40
N PRO A 28 -15.44 18.56 25.38
CA PRO A 28 -14.73 18.42 24.12
C PRO A 28 -15.31 17.17 23.47
N ALA A 29 -15.92 17.33 22.29
CA ALA A 29 -16.32 16.20 21.48
C ALA A 29 -15.08 15.31 21.36
N ALA A 30 -15.11 14.15 22.00
CA ALA A 30 -14.18 13.09 21.73
C ALA A 30 -14.41 12.77 20.25
N THR A 31 -13.63 13.38 19.36
CA THR A 31 -13.49 12.93 17.98
C THR A 31 -13.08 11.49 18.07
N SER A 32 -14.07 10.62 17.90
CA SER A 32 -13.98 9.19 18.04
C SER A 32 -12.89 8.68 17.11
N THR A 33 -11.91 7.97 17.65
CA THR A 33 -10.89 7.28 16.87
C THR A 33 -11.51 6.33 15.84
N ALA A 34 -12.72 5.84 16.09
CA ALA A 34 -13.47 4.98 15.16
C ALA A 34 -13.88 5.69 13.86
N ASP A 35 -14.08 7.01 13.86
CA ASP A 35 -14.43 7.77 12.65
C ASP A 35 -13.20 8.02 11.75
N LYS A 36 -11.99 7.98 12.34
CA LYS A 36 -10.73 8.07 11.59
C LYS A 36 -10.32 6.76 10.93
N ASP A 37 -10.64 5.61 11.54
CA ASP A 37 -10.35 4.30 10.94
C ASP A 37 -11.27 4.01 9.74
N ALA A 38 -12.52 4.49 9.75
CA ALA A 38 -13.46 4.32 8.63
C ALA A 38 -13.08 5.12 7.36
N LEU A 39 -12.13 6.06 7.45
CA LEU A 39 -11.68 6.90 6.33
C LEU A 39 -10.34 6.45 5.74
N ARG A 40 -9.67 5.44 6.32
CA ARG A 40 -8.41 4.95 5.78
C ARG A 40 -8.65 4.04 4.58
N VAL A 41 -7.79 4.18 3.58
CA VAL A 41 -7.77 3.28 2.43
C VAL A 41 -7.51 1.85 2.91
N LYS A 42 -8.38 0.93 2.50
CA LYS A 42 -8.30 -0.49 2.84
C LYS A 42 -7.50 -1.25 1.80
N ILE A 43 -6.43 -1.89 2.24
CA ILE A 43 -5.46 -2.53 1.36
C ILE A 43 -5.32 -4.00 1.74
N GLN A 44 -5.56 -4.89 0.78
CA GLN A 44 -5.11 -6.28 0.89
C GLN A 44 -3.74 -6.43 0.23
N LEU A 45 -2.74 -6.78 1.02
CA LEU A 45 -1.35 -6.97 0.60
C LEU A 45 -1.03 -8.46 0.46
N MET A 46 -0.41 -8.84 -0.65
CA MET A 46 0.26 -10.14 -0.78
C MET A 46 1.72 -9.93 -1.21
N THR A 47 2.65 -10.53 -0.47
CA THR A 47 4.09 -10.33 -0.68
C THR A 47 4.90 -11.53 -0.26
N SER A 48 5.96 -11.87 -1.01
CA SER A 48 7.00 -12.80 -0.55
C SER A 48 8.17 -12.08 0.14
N LEU A 49 8.22 -10.74 0.07
CA LEU A 49 9.25 -9.97 0.74
C LEU A 49 9.08 -10.05 2.26
N PRO A 50 10.17 -10.10 3.03
CA PRO A 50 10.16 -10.19 4.49
C PRO A 50 9.77 -8.86 5.19
N ILE A 51 8.75 -8.16 4.68
CA ILE A 51 8.34 -6.84 5.17
C ILE A 51 7.27 -6.90 6.27
N VAL A 52 6.39 -7.90 6.24
CA VAL A 52 5.26 -8.01 7.19
C VAL A 52 5.75 -8.38 8.59
N TRP A 53 6.71 -9.31 8.66
CA TRP A 53 7.23 -9.81 9.94
C TRP A 53 8.67 -9.39 10.21
N GLY A 54 9.39 -8.87 9.21
CA GLY A 54 10.82 -8.56 9.28
C GLY A 54 11.72 -9.74 8.84
N ASP A 55 13.00 -9.47 8.61
CA ASP A 55 14.00 -10.45 8.15
C ASP A 55 14.30 -11.54 9.21
N ASP A 56 14.20 -11.19 10.49
CA ASP A 56 14.49 -12.06 11.65
C ASP A 56 13.26 -12.85 12.16
N ALA A 57 12.17 -12.82 11.39
CA ALA A 57 10.91 -13.45 11.72
C ALA A 57 10.95 -14.98 11.59
N THR A 58 11.52 -15.64 12.60
CA THR A 58 11.33 -17.08 12.78
C THR A 58 9.96 -17.37 13.39
N MET A 59 9.45 -18.60 13.21
CA MET A 59 8.18 -19.02 13.83
C MET A 59 8.23 -18.83 15.35
N GLU A 60 9.36 -19.12 15.98
CA GLU A 60 9.56 -18.92 17.42
C GLU A 60 9.46 -17.44 17.81
N ASN A 61 10.07 -16.54 17.03
CA ASN A 61 10.03 -15.10 17.29
C ASN A 61 8.62 -14.53 17.06
N ILE A 62 7.90 -14.99 16.03
CA ILE A 62 6.51 -14.60 15.77
C ILE A 62 5.62 -15.03 16.93
N LEU A 63 5.67 -16.31 17.32
CA LEU A 63 4.86 -16.85 18.42
C LEU A 63 5.20 -16.23 19.77
N ALA A 64 6.45 -15.80 19.96
CA ALA A 64 6.89 -15.08 21.15
C ALA A 64 6.56 -13.57 21.13
N GLY A 65 5.96 -13.05 20.06
CA GLY A 65 5.67 -11.62 19.90
C GLY A 65 6.92 -10.74 19.80
N LYS A 66 8.03 -11.31 19.33
CA LYS A 66 9.35 -10.65 19.19
C LYS A 66 9.67 -10.24 17.75
N ALA A 67 8.97 -10.80 16.76
CA ALA A 67 9.08 -10.36 15.38
C ALA A 67 8.61 -8.90 15.24
N SER A 68 9.31 -8.11 14.44
CA SER A 68 8.98 -6.71 14.21
C SER A 68 8.87 -6.44 12.71
N PRO A 69 7.78 -5.83 12.24
CA PRO A 69 7.62 -5.52 10.83
C PRO A 69 8.76 -4.64 10.32
N ALA A 70 9.09 -4.75 9.05
CA ALA A 70 10.05 -3.85 8.41
C ALA A 70 9.53 -2.40 8.50
N PRO A 71 10.43 -1.40 8.57
CA PRO A 71 10.04 0.02 8.68
C PRO A 71 9.02 0.47 7.63
N ILE A 72 9.10 -0.08 6.42
CA ILE A 72 8.17 0.22 5.32
C ILE A 72 6.74 -0.26 5.61
N TYR A 73 6.56 -1.48 6.12
CA TYR A 73 5.25 -1.98 6.48
C TYR A 73 4.69 -1.24 7.70
N ALA A 74 5.55 -0.93 8.67
CA ALA A 74 5.18 -0.11 9.83
C ALA A 74 4.78 1.33 9.46
N HIS A 75 5.30 1.87 8.35
CA HIS A 75 4.84 3.15 7.77
C HIS A 75 3.44 2.99 7.19
N TRP A 76 3.20 2.00 6.33
CA TRP A 76 1.88 1.75 5.74
C TRP A 76 0.79 1.48 6.77
N GLN A 77 1.07 0.72 7.83
CA GLN A 77 0.13 0.46 8.93
C GLN A 77 -0.31 1.73 9.67
N LYS A 78 0.46 2.82 9.62
CA LYS A 78 0.06 4.11 10.22
C LYS A 78 -0.86 4.92 9.31
N GLN A 79 -0.74 4.73 7.99
CA GLN A 79 -1.46 5.51 6.98
C GLN A 79 -2.75 4.81 6.53
N TYR A 80 -2.72 3.49 6.39
CA TYR A 80 -3.75 2.69 5.75
C TYR A 80 -4.27 1.60 6.67
N ASP A 81 -5.48 1.12 6.37
CA ASP A 81 -5.99 -0.13 6.91
C ASP A 81 -5.48 -1.27 6.03
N ILE A 82 -4.23 -1.68 6.27
CA ILE A 82 -3.52 -2.68 5.46
C ILE A 82 -3.48 -4.04 6.17
N ALA A 83 -3.91 -5.08 5.45
CA ALA A 83 -3.88 -6.46 5.90
C ALA A 83 -3.07 -7.32 4.92
N ALA A 84 -2.08 -8.05 5.43
CA ALA A 84 -1.41 -9.10 4.67
C ALA A 84 -2.32 -10.33 4.56
N VAL A 85 -2.49 -10.87 3.36
CA VAL A 85 -3.36 -12.01 3.06
C VAL A 85 -2.61 -13.11 2.31
N ASP A 86 -3.03 -14.36 2.53
CA ASP A 86 -2.48 -15.54 1.85
C ASP A 86 -3.37 -16.01 0.67
N SER A 87 -4.56 -15.41 0.50
CA SER A 87 -5.49 -15.63 -0.61
C SER A 87 -6.41 -14.41 -0.77
N PHE A 88 -6.95 -14.23 -1.96
CA PHE A 88 -7.94 -13.20 -2.30
C PHE A 88 -9.36 -13.76 -2.40
N ASP A 89 -9.62 -14.94 -1.85
CA ASP A 89 -11.00 -15.46 -1.75
C ASP A 89 -11.91 -14.45 -1.01
N GLY A 90 -13.09 -14.20 -1.59
CA GLY A 90 -14.03 -13.20 -1.08
C GLY A 90 -13.67 -11.73 -1.36
N LEU A 91 -12.62 -11.42 -2.14
CA LEU A 91 -12.26 -10.04 -2.49
C LEU A 91 -13.45 -9.24 -3.09
N GLU A 92 -14.23 -9.89 -3.96
CA GLU A 92 -15.41 -9.33 -4.64
C GLU A 92 -16.51 -8.81 -3.67
N THR A 93 -16.59 -9.37 -2.47
CA THR A 93 -17.59 -8.98 -1.45
C THR A 93 -16.97 -8.23 -0.27
N SER A 94 -15.66 -7.98 -0.32
CA SER A 94 -14.94 -7.20 0.68
C SER A 94 -15.14 -5.70 0.49
N ASP A 95 -14.73 -4.93 1.48
CA ASP A 95 -14.64 -3.47 1.43
C ASP A 95 -13.23 -2.97 1.06
N THR A 96 -12.45 -3.80 0.38
CA THR A 96 -11.09 -3.48 -0.07
C THR A 96 -11.12 -2.37 -1.12
N ASP A 97 -10.30 -1.34 -0.94
CA ASP A 97 -10.13 -0.27 -1.91
C ASP A 97 -9.03 -0.60 -2.92
N ILE A 98 -7.93 -1.23 -2.45
CA ILE A 98 -6.74 -1.51 -3.25
C ILE A 98 -6.19 -2.91 -2.97
N VAL A 99 -5.87 -3.65 -4.03
CA VAL A 99 -5.00 -4.83 -3.96
C VAL A 99 -3.55 -4.40 -4.19
N LEU A 100 -2.68 -4.71 -3.23
CA LEU A 100 -1.24 -4.46 -3.33
C LEU A 100 -0.50 -5.79 -3.48
N LEU A 101 0.09 -6.03 -4.64
CA LEU A 101 0.95 -7.19 -4.89
C LEU A 101 2.41 -6.74 -4.93
N VAL A 102 3.22 -7.25 -4.02
CA VAL A 102 4.65 -6.90 -3.94
C VAL A 102 5.46 -8.17 -4.01
N GLN A 103 5.96 -8.50 -5.20
CA GLN A 103 6.69 -9.73 -5.47
C GLN A 103 6.04 -10.93 -4.75
N PRO A 104 4.74 -11.21 -4.99
CA PRO A 104 3.99 -12.19 -4.20
C PRO A 104 4.60 -13.60 -4.37
N PRO A 105 4.34 -14.52 -3.43
CA PRO A 105 4.69 -15.92 -3.59
C PRO A 105 3.92 -16.54 -4.77
N ALA A 106 4.15 -17.83 -5.04
CA ALA A 106 3.27 -18.55 -5.98
C ALA A 106 1.83 -18.50 -5.47
N MET A 107 0.94 -17.90 -6.25
CA MET A 107 -0.47 -17.70 -5.92
C MET A 107 -1.33 -18.85 -6.44
N ASP A 108 -2.51 -19.04 -5.85
CA ASP A 108 -3.50 -19.96 -6.40
C ASP A 108 -3.99 -19.42 -7.77
N PRO A 109 -4.16 -20.29 -8.80
CA PRO A 109 -4.77 -19.88 -10.06
C PRO A 109 -6.11 -19.13 -9.92
N ALA A 110 -6.91 -19.46 -8.90
CA ALA A 110 -8.18 -18.79 -8.61
C ALA A 110 -7.97 -17.32 -8.19
N ASP A 111 -6.92 -17.02 -7.41
CA ASP A 111 -6.63 -15.65 -6.97
C ASP A 111 -6.35 -14.73 -8.17
N PHE A 112 -5.66 -15.20 -9.21
CA PHE A 112 -5.43 -14.41 -10.42
C PHE A 112 -6.74 -14.01 -11.11
N VAL A 113 -7.69 -14.94 -11.19
CA VAL A 113 -9.00 -14.72 -11.82
C VAL A 113 -9.83 -13.74 -11.00
N VAL A 114 -9.83 -13.90 -9.67
CA VAL A 114 -10.53 -13.01 -8.74
C VAL A 114 -9.98 -11.59 -8.83
N ILE A 115 -8.65 -11.42 -8.83
CA ILE A 115 -8.03 -10.10 -8.98
C ILE A 115 -8.37 -9.47 -10.34
N ASP A 116 -8.22 -10.22 -11.44
CA ASP A 116 -8.54 -9.70 -12.78
C ASP A 116 -10.00 -9.23 -12.88
N THR A 117 -10.93 -10.06 -12.39
CA THR A 117 -12.37 -9.76 -12.42
C THR A 117 -12.69 -8.54 -11.55
N TRP A 118 -12.19 -8.51 -10.32
CA TRP A 118 -12.42 -7.42 -9.37
C TRP A 118 -11.85 -6.09 -9.88
N VAL A 119 -10.63 -6.08 -10.43
CA VAL A 119 -10.06 -4.87 -11.04
C VAL A 119 -10.91 -4.42 -12.23
N ARG A 120 -11.30 -5.34 -13.13
CA ARG A 120 -12.17 -4.98 -14.27
C ARG A 120 -13.52 -4.41 -13.84
N ALA A 121 -14.02 -4.80 -12.68
CA ALA A 121 -15.26 -4.31 -12.09
C ALA A 121 -15.14 -2.96 -11.35
N GLY A 122 -13.98 -2.31 -11.38
CA GLY A 122 -13.76 -1.00 -10.73
C GLY A 122 -12.72 -1.02 -9.61
N GLY A 123 -12.17 -2.20 -9.28
CA GLY A 123 -11.10 -2.34 -8.32
C GLY A 123 -9.80 -1.65 -8.76
N LYS A 124 -8.91 -1.41 -7.81
CA LYS A 124 -7.63 -0.75 -8.02
C LYS A 124 -6.48 -1.64 -7.58
N ALA A 125 -5.45 -1.76 -8.41
CA ALA A 125 -4.29 -2.59 -8.10
C ALA A 125 -2.99 -1.79 -8.15
N ILE A 126 -2.10 -2.06 -7.20
CA ILE A 126 -0.70 -1.65 -7.25
C ILE A 126 0.14 -2.92 -7.27
N ILE A 127 1.01 -3.04 -8.26
CA ILE A 127 1.83 -4.25 -8.45
C ILE A 127 3.30 -3.83 -8.57
N LEU A 128 4.16 -4.41 -7.74
CA LEU A 128 5.61 -4.31 -7.88
C LEU A 128 6.13 -5.72 -8.09
N THR A 129 6.75 -5.98 -9.24
CA THR A 129 7.25 -7.32 -9.56
C THR A 129 8.55 -7.26 -10.34
N ASP A 130 9.52 -8.05 -9.91
CA ASP A 130 10.90 -7.98 -10.35
C ASP A 130 11.28 -9.25 -11.12
N PRO A 131 11.85 -9.14 -12.35
CA PRO A 131 12.35 -10.30 -13.08
C PRO A 131 13.63 -10.91 -12.47
N MET A 132 14.38 -10.15 -11.67
CA MET A 132 15.64 -10.55 -11.04
C MET A 132 15.86 -9.78 -9.72
N LEU A 133 15.10 -10.15 -8.69
CA LEU A 133 15.12 -9.52 -7.38
C LEU A 133 16.50 -9.63 -6.71
N ILE A 134 17.04 -8.50 -6.23
CA ILE A 134 18.32 -8.39 -5.50
C ILE A 134 18.09 -7.99 -4.04
N TRP A 135 16.99 -8.46 -3.45
CA TRP A 135 16.65 -8.19 -2.06
C TRP A 135 17.68 -8.81 -1.09
N PRO A 136 18.21 -8.06 -0.11
CA PRO A 136 19.12 -8.60 0.91
C PRO A 136 18.46 -9.70 1.74
N THR A 137 19.14 -10.82 1.95
CA THR A 137 18.65 -11.91 2.80
C THR A 137 19.81 -12.75 3.33
N ASP A 138 19.75 -13.09 4.63
CA ASP A 138 20.72 -13.96 5.28
C ASP A 138 20.47 -15.47 5.04
N TYR A 139 19.28 -15.83 4.55
CA TYR A 139 18.94 -17.22 4.27
C TYR A 139 19.72 -17.78 3.07
N PRO A 140 20.16 -19.06 3.08
CA PRO A 140 20.87 -19.67 1.96
C PRO A 140 19.96 -19.94 0.75
N ILE A 141 20.54 -20.07 -0.45
CA ILE A 141 19.80 -20.43 -1.66
C ILE A 141 19.03 -21.74 -1.44
N GLY A 142 17.74 -21.74 -1.81
CA GLY A 142 16.83 -22.88 -1.63
C GLY A 142 16.03 -22.88 -0.32
N ASP A 143 16.31 -21.96 0.62
CA ASP A 143 15.45 -21.76 1.79
C ASP A 143 14.11 -21.11 1.38
N LYS A 144 12.99 -21.69 1.82
CA LYS A 144 11.63 -21.23 1.48
C LYS A 144 11.29 -19.84 2.03
N ARG A 145 12.05 -19.35 3.01
CA ARG A 145 11.89 -18.01 3.59
C ARG A 145 12.53 -16.93 2.73
N ARG A 146 13.34 -17.30 1.74
CA ARG A 146 13.85 -16.33 0.78
C ARG A 146 12.70 -15.81 -0.09
N PRO A 147 12.64 -14.50 -0.35
CA PRO A 147 11.72 -13.99 -1.36
C PRO A 147 12.03 -14.60 -2.72
N LEU A 148 11.02 -14.66 -3.58
CA LEU A 148 11.18 -15.22 -4.92
C LEU A 148 12.12 -14.34 -5.74
N SER A 149 13.16 -14.96 -6.33
CA SER A 149 14.15 -14.27 -7.14
C SER A 149 13.58 -13.68 -8.43
N SER A 150 12.39 -14.11 -8.86
CA SER A 150 11.66 -13.58 -10.01
C SER A 150 10.16 -13.59 -9.76
N GLY A 151 9.46 -12.60 -10.28
CA GLY A 151 8.01 -12.48 -10.19
C GLY A 151 7.29 -13.62 -10.93
N LEU A 152 6.18 -14.10 -10.35
CA LEU A 152 5.35 -15.16 -10.93
C LEU A 152 4.00 -14.64 -11.46
N LEU A 153 3.91 -13.34 -11.75
CA LEU A 153 2.67 -12.68 -12.16
C LEU A 153 2.40 -12.73 -13.67
N SER A 154 3.18 -13.49 -14.46
CA SER A 154 2.98 -13.64 -15.90
C SER A 154 1.56 -14.04 -16.30
N PRO A 155 0.83 -14.91 -15.56
CA PRO A 155 -0.57 -15.21 -15.88
C PRO A 155 -1.47 -13.97 -15.83
N LEU A 156 -1.35 -13.13 -14.80
CA LEU A 156 -2.14 -11.91 -14.64
C LEU A 156 -1.72 -10.83 -15.64
N LEU A 157 -0.41 -10.53 -15.71
CA LEU A 157 0.13 -9.52 -16.63
C LEU A 157 -0.18 -9.86 -18.09
N GLY A 158 -0.10 -11.14 -18.44
CA GLY A 158 -0.43 -11.63 -19.78
C GLY A 158 -1.87 -11.34 -20.16
N GLN A 159 -2.83 -11.50 -19.23
CA GLN A 159 -4.25 -11.13 -19.46
C GLN A 159 -4.45 -9.61 -19.61
N TRP A 160 -3.51 -8.82 -19.11
CA TRP A 160 -3.52 -7.36 -19.23
C TRP A 160 -2.71 -6.87 -20.43
N GLY A 161 -2.18 -7.79 -21.24
CA GLY A 161 -1.39 -7.47 -22.43
C GLY A 161 0.02 -6.97 -22.11
N LEU A 162 0.60 -7.38 -20.99
CA LEU A 162 1.95 -7.05 -20.54
C LEU A 162 2.79 -8.30 -20.31
N GLU A 163 4.07 -8.21 -20.63
CA GLU A 163 5.07 -9.21 -20.31
C GLU A 163 6.21 -8.54 -19.54
N LEU A 164 6.53 -9.07 -18.36
CA LEU A 164 7.69 -8.65 -17.57
C LEU A 164 8.96 -9.26 -18.14
N GLN A 165 9.98 -8.44 -18.38
CA GLN A 165 11.25 -8.86 -18.92
C GLN A 165 12.41 -8.26 -18.14
N LEU A 166 13.52 -8.99 -18.07
CA LEU A 166 14.79 -8.42 -17.67
C LEU A 166 15.20 -7.35 -18.69
N ALA A 167 15.63 -6.18 -18.24
CA ALA A 167 16.14 -5.17 -19.16
C ALA A 167 17.36 -5.70 -19.93
N ASP A 168 17.39 -5.48 -21.25
CA ASP A 168 18.61 -5.73 -22.02
C ASP A 168 19.74 -4.83 -21.48
N ASP A 169 20.96 -5.37 -21.40
CA ASP A 169 22.19 -4.81 -20.80
C ASP A 169 22.57 -3.35 -21.15
N LYS A 170 21.81 -2.68 -22.03
CA LYS A 170 22.02 -1.30 -22.48
C LYS A 170 21.22 -0.24 -21.71
N ALA A 171 20.43 -0.60 -20.70
CA ALA A 171 19.62 0.35 -19.94
C ALA A 171 19.78 0.20 -18.42
N GLY A 172 21.03 0.03 -17.97
CA GLY A 172 21.37 -0.18 -16.56
C GLY A 172 20.99 0.94 -15.59
N SER A 173 20.17 1.91 -15.98
CA SER A 173 19.46 2.77 -15.04
C SER A 173 18.18 3.32 -15.65
N ALA A 174 17.06 3.27 -14.93
CA ALA A 174 15.90 4.11 -15.25
C ALA A 174 15.62 5.10 -14.16
N GLU A 175 14.95 6.16 -14.60
CA GLU A 175 14.56 7.27 -13.80
C GLU A 175 13.04 7.33 -13.77
N LEU A 176 12.47 7.12 -12.59
CA LEU A 176 11.06 7.40 -12.36
C LEU A 176 10.93 8.84 -11.90
N GLN A 177 10.09 9.60 -12.61
CA GLN A 177 9.77 10.97 -12.27
C GLN A 177 8.33 11.04 -11.77
N PHE A 178 8.16 11.59 -10.58
CA PHE A 178 6.88 11.89 -9.94
C PHE A 178 6.83 13.39 -9.60
N PRO A 179 5.64 13.97 -9.35
CA PRO A 179 5.52 15.38 -9.00
C PRO A 179 6.41 15.80 -7.81
N GLU A 180 6.58 14.94 -6.82
CA GLU A 180 7.36 15.21 -5.60
C GLU A 180 8.68 14.40 -5.48
N ALA A 181 8.95 13.47 -6.40
CA ALA A 181 10.05 12.52 -6.25
C ALA A 181 10.73 12.18 -7.57
N LYS A 182 12.02 11.87 -7.49
CA LYS A 182 12.83 11.41 -8.61
C LYS A 182 13.67 10.23 -8.14
N ILE A 183 13.44 9.04 -8.71
CA ILE A 183 14.07 7.80 -8.27
C ILE A 183 14.90 7.23 -9.41
N THR A 184 16.14 6.84 -9.12
CA THR A 184 17.05 6.21 -10.10
C THR A 184 17.47 4.84 -9.58
N ALA A 185 17.10 3.79 -10.31
CA ALA A 185 17.44 2.40 -9.99
C ALA A 185 18.24 1.77 -11.13
N VAL A 186 19.02 0.73 -10.81
CA VAL A 186 19.93 -0.01 -11.71
C VAL A 186 19.49 -1.47 -11.72
N GLY A 187 19.52 -2.14 -12.87
CA GLY A 187 19.17 -3.56 -12.95
C GLY A 187 17.67 -3.86 -13.00
N ILE A 188 16.87 -2.85 -13.32
CA ILE A 188 15.41 -2.88 -13.35
C ILE A 188 14.83 -3.83 -14.41
N GLY A 189 13.60 -4.29 -14.19
CA GLY A 189 12.80 -4.91 -15.25
C GLY A 189 12.16 -3.89 -16.20
N THR A 190 11.62 -4.40 -17.31
CA THR A 190 10.82 -3.63 -18.27
C THR A 190 9.60 -4.42 -18.71
N PHE A 191 8.57 -3.71 -19.16
CA PHE A 191 7.38 -4.29 -19.76
C PHE A 191 7.46 -4.27 -21.29
N LYS A 192 7.07 -5.39 -21.90
CA LYS A 192 6.74 -5.44 -23.33
C LYS A 192 5.25 -5.68 -23.52
N PRO A 193 4.58 -4.95 -24.43
CA PRO A 193 3.20 -5.24 -24.78
C PRO A 193 3.07 -6.62 -25.44
N VAL A 194 2.10 -7.41 -24.99
CA VAL A 194 1.72 -8.68 -25.62
C VAL A 194 0.65 -8.41 -26.69
N ALA A 195 0.73 -9.12 -27.80
CA ALA A 195 -0.28 -9.06 -28.86
C ALA A 195 -1.56 -9.77 -28.39
N MET A 196 -2.66 -9.03 -28.33
CA MET A 196 -3.99 -9.51 -27.93
C MET A 196 -5.08 -8.81 -28.74
N PRO A 197 -6.29 -9.41 -28.86
CA PRO A 197 -7.45 -8.70 -29.40
C PRO A 197 -7.70 -7.38 -28.64
N GLU A 198 -7.98 -6.28 -29.36
CA GLU A 198 -8.12 -4.95 -28.73
C GLU A 198 -9.21 -4.89 -27.67
N ASN A 199 -10.30 -5.66 -27.83
CA ASN A 199 -11.42 -5.73 -26.91
C ASN A 199 -11.12 -6.48 -25.60
N GLU A 200 -10.01 -7.22 -25.54
CA GLU A 200 -9.60 -8.00 -24.37
C GLU A 200 -8.42 -7.34 -23.63
N LYS A 201 -7.68 -6.47 -24.34
CA LYS A 201 -6.47 -5.81 -23.86
C LYS A 201 -6.77 -4.65 -22.91
N ALA A 202 -6.01 -4.54 -21.83
CA ALA A 202 -5.99 -3.35 -21.01
C ALA A 202 -5.38 -2.15 -21.76
N ALA A 203 -5.92 -0.95 -21.51
CA ALA A 203 -5.33 0.28 -22.04
C ALA A 203 -4.16 0.71 -21.15
N CYS A 204 -2.95 0.21 -21.45
CA CYS A 204 -1.74 0.48 -20.67
C CYS A 204 -0.86 1.59 -21.30
N ALA A 205 -0.63 2.66 -20.55
CA ALA A 205 0.37 3.68 -20.83
C ALA A 205 1.69 3.32 -20.13
N LEU A 206 2.76 3.12 -20.91
CA LEU A 206 4.09 2.81 -20.39
C LEU A 206 4.91 4.09 -20.14
N SER A 207 5.66 4.11 -19.05
CA SER A 207 6.62 5.17 -18.73
C SER A 207 7.85 5.13 -19.65
N ALA A 208 8.71 6.15 -19.56
CA ALA A 208 10.01 6.13 -20.22
C ALA A 208 10.83 4.89 -19.79
N GLY A 209 11.37 4.16 -20.76
CA GLY A 209 12.08 2.91 -20.50
C GLY A 209 11.18 1.70 -20.21
N ASN A 210 9.85 1.86 -20.28
CA ASN A 210 8.85 0.81 -20.05
C ASN A 210 8.92 0.15 -18.67
N VAL A 211 9.36 0.88 -17.65
CA VAL A 211 9.59 0.34 -16.30
C VAL A 211 8.34 0.36 -15.44
N MET A 212 7.37 1.21 -15.81
CA MET A 212 6.08 1.34 -15.14
C MET A 212 4.98 1.33 -16.19
N ALA A 213 3.86 0.69 -15.87
CA ALA A 213 2.65 0.68 -16.65
C ALA A 213 1.49 1.25 -15.83
N ARG A 214 0.70 2.13 -16.44
CA ARG A 214 -0.59 2.59 -15.93
C ARG A 214 -1.67 2.03 -16.82
N CYS A 215 -2.48 1.12 -16.30
CA CYS A 215 -3.47 0.39 -17.07
C CYS A 215 -4.88 0.75 -16.63
N ALA A 216 -5.75 1.05 -17.59
CA ALA A 216 -7.20 1.03 -17.39
C ALA A 216 -7.74 -0.32 -17.86
N LEU A 217 -8.51 -0.99 -17.00
CA LEU A 217 -9.08 -2.31 -17.20
C LEU A 217 -10.56 -2.28 -16.86
N GLY A 218 -11.45 -2.34 -17.84
CA GLY A 218 -12.88 -2.14 -17.59
C GLY A 218 -13.10 -0.80 -16.88
N ASP A 219 -13.70 -0.85 -15.69
CA ASP A 219 -13.95 0.33 -14.86
C ASP A 219 -12.82 0.62 -13.83
N GLY A 220 -11.83 -0.28 -13.72
CA GLY A 220 -10.74 -0.17 -12.74
C GLY A 220 -9.39 0.17 -13.33
N HIS A 221 -8.41 0.27 -12.44
CA HIS A 221 -7.09 0.84 -12.73
C HIS A 221 -5.97 0.07 -12.05
N ALA A 222 -4.83 -0.04 -12.71
CA ALA A 222 -3.64 -0.64 -12.13
C ALA A 222 -2.39 0.22 -12.38
N ILE A 223 -1.56 0.38 -11.35
CA ILE A 223 -0.18 0.87 -11.46
C ILE A 223 0.75 -0.30 -11.24
N ILE A 224 1.65 -0.56 -12.20
CA ILE A 224 2.51 -1.73 -12.21
C ILE A 224 3.95 -1.26 -12.40
N LEU A 225 4.84 -1.66 -11.50
CA LEU A 225 6.27 -1.38 -11.57
C LEU A 225 7.05 -2.67 -11.78
N ALA A 226 7.96 -2.66 -12.75
CA ALA A 226 8.74 -3.82 -13.19
C ALA A 226 9.94 -4.16 -12.28
N ASP A 227 9.92 -3.70 -11.04
CA ASP A 227 11.02 -3.83 -10.10
C ASP A 227 10.49 -3.66 -8.68
N ALA A 228 10.77 -4.63 -7.81
CA ALA A 228 10.33 -4.64 -6.42
C ALA A 228 11.42 -4.17 -5.45
N ASP A 229 12.67 -4.11 -5.90
CA ASP A 229 13.80 -3.56 -5.15
C ASP A 229 13.63 -2.05 -4.89
N PHE A 230 12.72 -1.38 -5.61
CA PHE A 230 12.27 -0.02 -5.29
C PHE A 230 11.72 0.13 -3.87
N LEU A 231 11.30 -0.94 -3.20
CA LEU A 231 10.86 -0.86 -1.80
C LEU A 231 12.00 -0.86 -0.78
N ASN A 232 13.25 -0.91 -1.23
CA ASN A 232 14.44 -0.83 -0.40
C ASN A 232 15.31 0.36 -0.82
N ASP A 233 15.28 1.42 -0.02
CA ASP A 233 16.04 2.65 -0.25
C ASP A 233 17.56 2.42 -0.27
N ALA A 234 18.06 1.38 0.39
CA ALA A 234 19.48 1.01 0.36
C ALA A 234 19.93 0.51 -1.02
N LEU A 235 19.00 0.07 -1.87
CA LEU A 235 19.27 -0.37 -3.24
C LEU A 235 19.21 0.79 -4.26
N TRP A 236 18.79 1.98 -3.83
CA TRP A 236 18.69 3.14 -4.72
C TRP A 236 20.05 3.81 -4.89
N ASN A 237 20.31 4.34 -6.08
CA ASN A 237 21.43 5.28 -6.22
C ASN A 237 21.13 6.53 -5.41
N LYS A 238 22.08 6.96 -4.56
CA LYS A 238 21.93 8.20 -3.79
C LYS A 238 21.63 9.35 -4.76
N PRO A 239 20.50 10.06 -4.62
CA PRO A 239 20.17 11.15 -5.52
C PRO A 239 21.25 12.22 -5.45
N SER A 240 21.59 12.83 -6.59
CA SER A 240 22.42 14.02 -6.61
C SER A 240 21.61 15.21 -6.09
N GLY A 241 21.64 15.46 -4.78
CA GLY A 241 20.91 16.57 -4.14
C GLY A 241 20.59 16.33 -2.66
N ASN A 242 19.81 17.23 -2.05
CA ASN A 242 19.38 17.13 -0.65
C ASN A 242 18.11 16.25 -0.45
N ALA A 243 17.63 15.57 -1.50
CA ALA A 243 16.48 14.69 -1.40
C ALA A 243 16.89 13.42 -0.63
N VAL A 244 16.17 13.10 0.45
CA VAL A 244 16.36 11.85 1.19
C VAL A 244 15.53 10.78 0.47
N PRO A 245 16.13 9.65 0.03
CA PRO A 245 15.38 8.48 -0.43
C PRO A 245 14.34 8.07 0.61
N ASP A 246 13.11 7.83 0.18
CA ASP A 246 12.01 7.43 1.05
C ASP A 246 11.15 6.38 0.33
N ALA A 247 11.69 5.16 0.24
CA ALA A 247 11.01 4.02 -0.38
C ALA A 247 9.61 3.77 0.19
N PRO A 248 9.34 3.93 1.51
CA PRO A 248 7.99 3.84 2.05
C PRO A 248 6.95 4.74 1.38
N ARG A 249 7.33 5.95 0.97
CA ARG A 249 6.42 6.92 0.33
C ARG A 249 6.08 6.58 -1.13
N LEU A 250 6.76 5.63 -1.76
CA LEU A 250 6.48 5.26 -3.14
C LEU A 250 5.03 4.77 -3.32
N ILE A 251 4.55 3.94 -2.39
CA ILE A 251 3.18 3.44 -2.41
C ILE A 251 2.19 4.56 -2.11
N ASP A 252 2.53 5.52 -1.24
CA ASP A 252 1.68 6.69 -0.99
C ASP A 252 1.43 7.48 -2.27
N ILE A 253 2.47 7.71 -3.07
CA ILE A 253 2.37 8.38 -4.38
C ILE A 253 1.43 7.60 -5.31
N PHE A 254 1.53 6.28 -5.36
CA PHE A 254 0.68 5.45 -6.23
C PHE A 254 -0.78 5.41 -5.76
N ILE A 255 -1.02 5.43 -4.45
CA ILE A 255 -2.37 5.47 -3.89
C ILE A 255 -3.02 6.81 -4.23
N ASP A 256 -2.32 7.93 -4.03
CA ASP A 256 -2.82 9.26 -4.38
C ASP A 256 -3.16 9.35 -5.88
N ASP A 257 -2.31 8.78 -6.74
CA ASP A 257 -2.51 8.75 -8.18
C ASP A 257 -3.76 7.97 -8.60
N LEU A 258 -4.01 6.81 -7.97
CA LEU A 258 -5.21 6.02 -8.23
C LEU A 258 -6.51 6.66 -7.70
N GLN A 259 -6.40 7.70 -6.86
CA GLN A 259 -7.56 8.41 -6.30
C GLN A 259 -7.95 9.66 -7.09
N ASN A 260 -7.06 10.17 -7.95
CA ASN A 260 -7.26 11.39 -8.74
C ASN A 260 -7.60 11.08 -10.21
#